data_AF-A0A351BK39-F1
#
_entry.id   AF-A0A351BK39-F1
#
_cell.length_a   1.000
_cell.length_b   1.000
_cell.length_c   1.000
_cell.angle_alpha   90.00
_cell.angle_beta   90.00
_cell.angle_gamma   90.00
#
_symmetry.space_group_name_H-M   'P 1'
#
loop_
_entity.id
_entity.type
_entity.pdbx_description
1 polymer ?
#
loop_
_entity_poly.entity_id
_entity_poly.type
_entity_poly.pdbx_seq_one_letter_code
_entity_poly.pdbx_strand_id
1 'polypeptide(L)'
;MDESTQDAATTGEPSAERIGDREFCGLARKRGRVLLELASTLSAMRTDETLLARQLIGRLLLEAEQMETLLDEYGARQNHHWSRFRALVACLKNFARIGQVLAYLQRRLPTYRLLPVEADFPAATCDRLRLLGGVVAAVAGALLEEAQAVGIDVSLIAPVPVDNGEPLPAGRLARDRGDRITGDAATTVTHLATEFLNLAAEGEVLRTAARVAPAEYAACFPDPVSEERLRQLTFRFHNLQSLYDTHVAGTSMESSDGDLPILRGHASIIYHLLEIATDLAHYYERHASPHTADAVLRERPVVDADATMATLFGYAMAFSSDYLAGGQRLSQALVHRYAESGRLEVPVPSYRGFHVRPANLVARVVAYYGSSVLMQLDDQLFDAASPFELFRANETINARKRRWLASEIARVRPLCADAGTPESVTAAVRAIVHCLADEGRIMLYRQPLQFSDQFGHREGSVLENSVAEIAQLQATGQLDIRTDLTVTFTGDRRVLADLDVLARHGYGEDAFGNNVVLPKALSYLRR
;
A
#
# COMPACT_ATOMS: atom_id res chain seq x y z
N MET A 1 -35.12 -11.09 -58.24
CA MET A 1 -35.31 -10.80 -56.80
C MET A 1 -34.34 -11.69 -56.05
N ASP A 2 -33.13 -11.20 -55.84
CA ASP A 2 -32.64 -10.84 -54.50
C ASP A 2 -31.20 -10.33 -54.65
N GLU A 3 -31.09 -9.01 -54.65
CA GLU A 3 -29.86 -8.30 -54.31
C GLU A 3 -29.69 -8.41 -52.79
N SER A 4 -28.53 -8.84 -52.31
CA SER A 4 -27.91 -8.25 -51.12
C SER A 4 -26.52 -8.84 -50.83
N THR A 5 -25.57 -7.90 -50.73
CA THR A 5 -24.44 -7.85 -49.79
C THR A 5 -23.36 -8.94 -49.80
N GLN A 6 -22.15 -8.57 -50.22
CA GLN A 6 -21.08 -8.24 -49.28
C GLN A 6 -19.87 -7.68 -50.04
N ASP A 7 -19.87 -6.35 -50.20
CA ASP A 7 -18.63 -5.59 -50.44
C ASP A 7 -17.83 -5.63 -49.13
N ALA A 8 -16.82 -6.50 -49.09
CA ALA A 8 -15.83 -6.51 -48.03
C ALA A 8 -14.93 -5.28 -48.22
N ALA A 9 -15.28 -4.20 -47.51
CA ALA A 9 -14.42 -3.06 -47.29
C ALA A 9 -13.10 -3.54 -46.65
N THR A 10 -12.09 -3.74 -47.50
CA THR A 10 -10.70 -3.81 -47.08
C THR A 10 -10.30 -2.40 -46.66
N THR A 11 -10.42 -2.12 -45.37
CA THR A 11 -9.74 -0.99 -44.73
C THR A 11 -8.23 -1.24 -44.85
N GLY A 12 -7.65 -0.82 -45.98
CA GLY A 12 -6.22 -0.70 -46.12
C GLY A 12 -5.74 0.33 -45.11
N GLU A 13 -4.98 -0.11 -44.11
CA GLU A 13 -4.11 0.79 -43.37
C GLU A 13 -3.25 1.56 -44.39
N PRO A 14 -3.10 2.88 -44.25
CA PRO A 14 -2.22 3.63 -45.14
C PRO A 14 -0.82 3.01 -45.03
N SER A 15 -0.30 2.50 -46.15
CA SER A 15 1.05 1.96 -46.21
C SER A 15 2.01 3.10 -45.87
N ALA A 16 2.47 3.17 -44.62
CA ALA A 16 3.48 4.11 -44.20
C ALA A 16 4.70 3.93 -45.12
N GLU A 17 5.07 5.00 -45.82
CA GLU A 17 6.23 5.01 -46.70
C GLU A 17 7.46 4.62 -45.89
N ARG A 18 8.14 3.53 -46.28
CA ARG A 18 9.27 2.98 -45.52
C ARG A 18 10.52 3.81 -45.80
N ILE A 19 11.14 4.35 -44.77
CA ILE A 19 12.44 5.02 -44.88
C ILE A 19 13.53 4.01 -45.25
N GLY A 20 14.47 4.41 -46.12
CA GLY A 20 15.63 3.58 -46.43
C GLY A 20 16.68 3.61 -45.31
N ASP A 21 17.35 2.48 -45.07
CA ASP A 21 18.34 2.37 -43.98
C ASP A 21 19.45 3.43 -44.05
N ARG A 22 19.92 3.77 -45.24
CA ARG A 22 20.97 4.80 -45.42
C ARG A 22 20.50 6.20 -45.01
N GLU A 23 19.25 6.53 -45.34
CA GLU A 23 18.64 7.80 -44.97
C GLU A 23 18.43 7.86 -43.45
N PHE A 24 17.94 6.76 -42.88
CA PHE A 24 17.75 6.66 -41.44
C PHE A 24 19.08 6.69 -40.66
N CYS A 25 20.14 6.05 -41.16
CA CYS A 25 21.50 6.18 -40.61
C CYS A 25 21.97 7.65 -40.56
N GLY A 26 21.75 8.40 -41.64
CA GLY A 26 22.10 9.82 -41.68
C GLY A 26 21.34 10.65 -40.64
N LEU A 27 20.04 10.37 -40.47
CA LEU A 27 19.19 11.00 -39.47
C LEU A 27 19.63 10.64 -38.05
N ALA A 28 19.79 9.34 -37.75
CA ALA A 28 20.23 8.80 -36.48
C ALA A 28 21.60 9.37 -36.08
N ARG A 29 22.55 9.44 -37.01
CA ARG A 29 23.87 10.05 -36.78
C ARG A 29 23.77 11.53 -36.44
N LYS A 30 22.94 12.29 -37.17
CA LYS A 30 22.79 13.74 -36.96
C LYS A 30 22.13 14.05 -35.62
N ARG A 31 21.06 13.32 -35.29
CA ARG A 31 20.26 13.53 -34.07
C ARG A 31 20.92 12.93 -32.83
N GLY A 32 21.51 11.75 -32.94
CA GLY A 32 22.20 11.06 -31.86
C GLY A 32 23.69 11.41 -31.70
N ARG A 33 24.19 12.44 -32.38
CA ARG A 33 25.62 12.80 -32.36
C ARG A 33 26.15 12.94 -30.94
N VAL A 34 25.48 13.73 -30.11
CA VAL A 34 25.94 14.00 -28.74
C VAL A 34 25.88 12.74 -27.88
N LEU A 35 24.86 11.90 -28.04
CA LEU A 35 24.80 10.60 -27.37
C LEU A 35 26.02 9.74 -27.69
N LEU A 36 26.39 9.66 -28.98
CA LEU A 36 27.52 8.87 -29.44
C LEU A 36 28.88 9.47 -28.98
N GLU A 37 29.01 10.79 -28.93
CA GLU A 37 30.18 11.48 -28.36
C GLU A 37 30.35 11.16 -26.86
N LEU A 38 29.24 11.18 -26.11
CA LEU A 38 29.22 10.80 -24.69
C LEU A 38 29.54 9.32 -24.51
N ALA A 39 28.96 8.44 -25.34
CA ALA A 39 29.23 7.01 -25.29
C ALA A 39 30.70 6.72 -25.61
N SER A 40 31.29 7.41 -26.60
CA SER A 40 32.72 7.33 -26.93
C SER A 40 33.59 7.72 -25.74
N THR A 41 33.22 8.80 -25.05
CA THR A 41 33.93 9.26 -23.85
C THR A 41 33.84 8.26 -22.70
N LEU A 42 32.63 7.75 -22.41
CA LEU A 42 32.38 6.77 -21.35
C LEU A 42 33.08 5.43 -21.61
N SER A 43 33.10 4.99 -22.88
CA SER A 43 33.80 3.75 -23.27
C SER A 43 35.32 3.87 -23.19
N ALA A 44 35.87 5.09 -23.28
CA ALA A 44 37.30 5.35 -23.15
C ALA A 44 37.76 5.51 -21.69
N MET A 45 36.84 5.74 -20.76
CA MET A 45 37.14 5.83 -19.33
C MET A 45 37.42 4.44 -18.74
N ARG A 46 38.41 4.34 -17.85
CA ARG A 46 38.61 3.13 -17.06
C ARG A 46 37.48 2.97 -16.06
N THR A 47 37.10 1.72 -15.76
CA THR A 47 36.00 1.37 -14.85
C THR A 47 36.10 2.06 -13.47
N ASP A 48 37.32 2.22 -12.94
CA ASP A 48 37.57 2.89 -11.66
C ASP A 48 37.58 4.43 -11.73
N GLU A 49 37.61 4.99 -12.95
CA GLU A 49 37.68 6.44 -13.23
C GLU A 49 36.35 7.01 -13.72
N THR A 50 35.37 6.16 -14.05
CA THR A 50 34.02 6.58 -14.48
C THR A 50 33.23 7.16 -13.31
N LEU A 51 33.57 8.39 -12.93
CA LEU A 51 32.78 9.19 -12.02
C LEU A 51 31.55 9.68 -12.77
N LEU A 52 30.41 9.08 -12.46
CA LEU A 52 29.11 9.51 -12.97
C LEU A 52 28.73 10.85 -12.30
N ALA A 53 29.36 11.94 -12.77
CA ALA A 53 29.07 13.28 -12.32
C ALA A 53 27.62 13.67 -12.67
N ARG A 54 27.01 14.51 -11.84
CA ARG A 54 25.60 14.92 -11.97
C ARG A 54 25.28 15.49 -13.36
N GLN A 55 26.16 16.33 -13.89
CA GLN A 55 25.99 16.97 -15.20
C GLN A 55 26.11 15.95 -16.34
N LEU A 56 27.09 15.05 -16.26
CA LEU A 56 27.28 13.96 -17.22
C LEU A 56 26.06 13.05 -17.28
N ILE A 57 25.58 12.55 -16.12
CA ILE A 57 24.38 11.71 -16.06
C ILE A 57 23.16 12.45 -16.63
N GLY A 58 22.98 13.72 -16.25
CA GLY A 58 21.86 14.52 -16.74
C GLY A 58 21.86 14.68 -18.26
N ARG A 59 23.04 14.92 -18.86
CA ARG A 59 23.16 15.00 -20.31
C ARG A 59 22.95 13.64 -20.98
N LEU A 60 23.54 12.58 -20.44
CA LEU A 60 23.39 11.22 -20.95
C LEU A 60 21.92 10.79 -21.00
N LEU A 61 21.16 11.05 -19.93
CA LEU A 61 19.73 10.75 -19.86
C LEU A 61 18.94 11.50 -20.93
N LEU A 62 19.17 12.80 -21.08
CA LEU A 62 18.50 13.62 -22.08
C LEU A 62 18.73 13.09 -23.51
N GLU A 63 19.98 12.81 -23.85
CA GLU A 63 20.36 12.37 -25.20
C GLU A 63 19.89 10.94 -25.48
N ALA A 64 19.94 10.05 -24.49
CA ALA A 64 19.43 8.68 -24.62
C ALA A 64 17.90 8.66 -24.77
N GLU A 65 17.18 9.51 -24.05
CA GLU A 65 15.73 9.66 -24.20
C GLU A 65 15.35 10.15 -25.59
N GLN A 66 15.99 11.22 -26.07
CA GLN A 66 15.76 11.75 -27.42
C GLN A 66 16.04 10.70 -28.51
N MET A 67 17.12 9.93 -28.35
CA MET A 67 17.48 8.89 -29.31
C MET A 67 16.49 7.71 -29.27
N GLU A 68 16.06 7.27 -28.09
CA GLU A 68 15.06 6.21 -27.97
C GLU A 68 13.73 6.62 -28.60
N THR A 69 13.25 7.84 -28.33
CA THR A 69 12.03 8.38 -28.95
C THR A 69 12.13 8.37 -30.47
N LEU A 70 13.25 8.87 -31.03
CA LEU A 70 13.47 8.83 -32.48
C LEU A 70 13.43 7.41 -33.03
N LEU A 71 14.09 6.45 -32.36
CA LEU A 71 14.11 5.06 -32.79
C LEU A 71 12.70 4.42 -32.73
N ASP A 72 11.93 4.74 -31.69
CA ASP A 72 10.57 4.23 -31.51
C ASP A 72 9.59 4.81 -32.54
N GLU A 73 9.70 6.11 -32.87
CA GLU A 73 8.91 6.77 -33.91
C GLU A 73 9.06 6.10 -35.28
N TYR A 74 10.24 5.57 -35.58
CA TYR A 74 10.55 4.87 -36.83
C TYR A 74 10.43 3.34 -36.71
N GLY A 75 9.89 2.82 -35.61
CA GLY A 75 9.61 1.40 -35.43
C GLY A 75 10.86 0.51 -35.25
N ALA A 76 11.99 1.08 -34.82
CA ALA A 76 13.26 0.35 -34.66
C ALA A 76 13.13 -0.90 -33.78
N ARG A 77 12.23 -0.88 -32.77
CA ARG A 77 11.95 -2.04 -31.91
C ARG A 77 11.50 -3.29 -32.69
N GLN A 78 10.80 -3.12 -33.80
CA GLN A 78 10.28 -4.21 -34.63
C GLN A 78 11.19 -4.53 -35.83
N ASN A 79 12.29 -3.79 -35.98
CA ASN A 79 13.23 -3.94 -37.08
C ASN A 79 14.44 -4.78 -36.64
N HIS A 80 14.68 -5.90 -37.31
CA HIS A 80 15.78 -6.81 -36.93
C HIS A 80 17.16 -6.13 -36.94
N HIS A 81 17.40 -5.20 -37.86
CA HIS A 81 18.66 -4.49 -37.97
C HIS A 81 18.85 -3.44 -36.85
N TRP A 82 17.79 -2.70 -36.49
CA TRP A 82 17.88 -1.59 -35.53
C TRP A 82 17.45 -1.93 -34.10
N SER A 83 16.78 -3.06 -33.89
CA SER A 83 16.21 -3.47 -32.60
C SER A 83 17.24 -3.54 -31.49
N ARG A 84 18.45 -4.04 -31.79
CA ARG A 84 19.54 -4.13 -30.82
C ARG A 84 20.11 -2.76 -30.45
N PHE A 85 20.36 -1.90 -31.44
CA PHE A 85 20.81 -0.54 -31.19
C PHE A 85 19.81 0.20 -30.28
N ARG A 86 18.51 0.10 -30.58
CA ARG A 86 17.43 0.65 -29.75
C ARG A 86 17.42 0.07 -28.34
N ALA A 87 17.58 -1.25 -28.19
CA ALA A 87 17.60 -1.88 -26.87
C ALA A 87 18.80 -1.42 -26.02
N LEU A 88 19.97 -1.20 -26.64
CA LEU A 88 21.15 -0.64 -25.96
C LEU A 88 20.95 0.81 -25.54
N VAL A 89 20.29 1.64 -26.36
CA VAL A 89 19.91 3.02 -25.96
C VAL A 89 18.99 2.99 -24.74
N ALA A 90 17.96 2.14 -24.75
CA ALA A 90 17.03 1.99 -23.63
C ALA A 90 17.74 1.48 -22.35
N CYS A 91 18.66 0.52 -22.50
CA CYS A 91 19.49 0.00 -21.42
C CYS A 91 20.39 1.09 -20.81
N LEU A 92 21.07 1.86 -21.66
CA LEU A 92 21.92 2.98 -21.25
C LEU A 92 21.11 4.03 -20.46
N LYS A 93 19.91 4.37 -20.96
CA LYS A 93 18.98 5.29 -20.27
C LYS A 93 18.58 4.76 -18.89
N ASN A 94 18.24 3.47 -18.79
CA ASN A 94 17.85 2.85 -17.52
C ASN A 94 18.98 2.93 -16.49
N PHE A 95 20.18 2.44 -16.82
CA PHE A 95 21.30 2.47 -15.87
C PHE A 95 21.80 3.89 -15.57
N ALA A 96 21.69 4.84 -16.51
CA ALA A 96 21.94 6.25 -16.22
C ALA A 96 20.95 6.82 -15.19
N ARG A 97 19.68 6.40 -15.22
CA ARG A 97 18.65 6.81 -14.24
C ARG A 97 18.97 6.27 -12.85
N ILE A 98 19.31 4.98 -12.75
CA ILE A 98 19.77 4.38 -11.48
C ILE A 98 20.97 5.16 -10.92
N GLY A 99 21.90 5.55 -11.78
CA GLY A 99 23.09 6.31 -11.39
C GLY A 99 22.78 7.71 -10.91
N GLN A 100 21.78 8.36 -11.51
CA GLN A 100 21.27 9.64 -11.04
C GLN A 100 20.77 9.55 -9.61
N VAL A 101 19.99 8.51 -9.28
CA VAL A 101 19.41 8.30 -7.95
C VAL A 101 20.51 7.95 -6.94
N LEU A 102 21.45 7.06 -7.27
CA LEU A 102 22.58 6.73 -6.40
C LEU A 102 23.47 7.95 -6.12
N ALA A 103 23.82 8.74 -7.14
CA ALA A 103 24.61 9.96 -6.98
C ALA A 103 23.83 11.02 -6.18
N TYR A 104 22.51 11.08 -6.33
CA TYR A 104 21.65 11.92 -5.48
C TYR A 104 21.70 11.48 -4.02
N LEU A 105 21.51 10.18 -3.75
CA LEU A 105 21.59 9.60 -2.42
C LEU A 105 22.94 9.90 -1.76
N GLN A 106 24.05 9.61 -2.42
CA GLN A 106 25.41 9.87 -1.91
C GLN A 106 25.59 11.33 -1.46
N ARG A 107 25.12 12.30 -2.26
CA ARG A 107 25.24 13.74 -1.92
C ARG A 107 24.27 14.18 -0.82
N ARG A 108 23.06 13.62 -0.79
CA ARG A 108 21.98 14.05 0.12
C ARG A 108 21.95 13.28 1.43
N LEU A 109 22.65 12.15 1.53
CA LEU A 109 22.68 11.33 2.74
C LEU A 109 23.06 12.11 4.01
N PRO A 110 24.10 12.98 4.02
CA PRO A 110 24.44 13.76 5.21
C PRO A 110 23.38 14.78 5.63
N THR A 111 22.37 15.00 4.78
CA THR A 111 21.30 15.99 4.98
C THR A 111 20.05 15.37 5.57
N TYR A 112 19.90 14.06 5.43
CA TYR A 112 18.80 13.31 6.02
C TYR A 112 19.11 13.02 7.49
N ARG A 113 18.11 13.21 8.34
CA ARG A 113 18.14 12.66 9.70
C ARG A 113 17.55 11.27 9.60
N LEU A 114 18.36 10.25 9.84
CA LEU A 114 17.95 8.86 9.73
C LEU A 114 18.26 8.15 11.03
N LEU A 115 17.39 7.23 11.43
CA LEU A 115 17.73 6.26 12.45
C LEU A 115 18.83 5.33 11.90
N PRO A 116 19.79 4.92 12.75
CA PRO A 116 20.88 4.06 12.31
C PRO A 116 20.34 2.69 11.87
N VAL A 117 21.00 2.13 10.86
CA VAL A 117 20.83 0.75 10.40
C VAL A 117 22.16 0.00 10.64
N GLU A 118 22.12 -1.32 10.72
CA GLU A 118 23.30 -2.13 11.06
C GLU A 118 24.39 -2.09 9.98
N ALA A 119 23.99 -2.17 8.71
CA ALA A 119 24.90 -2.13 7.58
C ALA A 119 25.36 -0.71 7.23
N ASP A 120 26.60 -0.57 6.73
CA ASP A 120 27.16 0.71 6.28
C ASP A 120 26.51 1.14 4.95
N PHE A 121 25.38 1.82 5.05
CA PHE A 121 24.65 2.33 3.90
C PHE A 121 25.47 3.33 3.05
N PRO A 122 26.14 4.35 3.61
CA PRO A 122 27.00 5.24 2.82
C PRO A 122 28.07 4.51 1.99
N ALA A 123 28.80 3.56 2.58
CA ALA A 123 29.83 2.81 1.87
C ALA A 123 29.20 1.95 0.76
N ALA A 124 28.10 1.24 1.08
CA ALA A 124 27.38 0.43 0.11
C ALA A 124 26.87 1.27 -1.08
N THR A 125 26.32 2.47 -0.85
CA THR A 125 25.89 3.39 -1.92
C THR A 125 27.07 3.81 -2.81
N CYS A 126 28.23 4.12 -2.21
CA CYS A 126 29.43 4.48 -2.97
C CYS A 126 29.93 3.32 -3.84
N ASP A 127 29.94 2.10 -3.29
CA ASP A 127 30.36 0.90 -4.02
C ASP A 127 29.42 0.59 -5.18
N ARG A 128 28.10 0.69 -4.96
CA ARG A 128 27.10 0.52 -6.04
C ARG A 128 27.23 1.58 -7.12
N LEU A 129 27.51 2.84 -6.77
CA LEU A 129 27.72 3.90 -7.75
C LEU A 129 28.96 3.64 -8.63
N ARG A 130 30.06 3.12 -8.05
CA ARG A 130 31.27 2.73 -8.80
C ARG A 130 30.99 1.55 -9.75
N LEU A 131 30.34 0.50 -9.25
CA LEU A 131 29.95 -0.66 -10.07
C LEU A 131 29.09 -0.24 -11.27
N LEU A 132 28.13 0.66 -11.03
CA LEU A 132 27.25 1.17 -12.07
C LEU A 132 27.99 2.01 -13.12
N GLY A 133 29.01 2.78 -12.73
CA GLY A 133 29.89 3.48 -13.67
C GLY A 133 30.51 2.52 -14.68
N GLY A 134 30.93 1.34 -14.22
CA GLY A 134 31.41 0.26 -15.08
C GLY A 134 30.35 -0.29 -16.03
N VAL A 135 29.13 -0.53 -15.54
CA VAL A 135 28.01 -0.99 -16.36
C VAL A 135 27.67 0.03 -17.46
N VAL A 136 27.59 1.31 -17.11
CA VAL A 136 27.30 2.39 -18.07
C VAL A 136 28.39 2.47 -19.14
N ALA A 137 29.67 2.34 -18.77
CA ALA A 137 30.78 2.32 -19.72
C ALA A 137 30.71 1.10 -20.66
N ALA A 138 30.38 -0.09 -20.14
CA ALA A 138 30.22 -1.30 -20.94
C ALA A 138 29.05 -1.20 -21.94
N VAL A 139 27.91 -0.69 -21.49
CA VAL A 139 26.74 -0.44 -22.36
C VAL A 139 27.04 0.61 -23.42
N ALA A 140 27.78 1.67 -23.06
CA ALA A 140 28.23 2.68 -24.01
C ALA A 140 29.15 2.10 -25.10
N GLY A 141 30.11 1.24 -24.72
CA GLY A 141 30.97 0.54 -25.67
C GLY A 141 30.16 -0.34 -26.63
N ALA A 142 29.27 -1.17 -26.10
CA ALA A 142 28.38 -2.01 -26.92
C ALA A 142 27.47 -1.19 -27.85
N LEU A 143 27.01 -0.01 -27.41
CA LEU A 143 26.22 0.91 -28.23
C LEU A 143 27.02 1.43 -29.44
N LEU A 144 28.31 1.73 -29.27
CA LEU A 144 29.18 2.19 -30.37
C LEU A 144 29.47 1.07 -31.37
N GLU A 145 29.71 -0.15 -30.89
CA GLU A 145 29.86 -1.33 -31.76
C GLU A 145 28.59 -1.55 -32.60
N GLU A 146 27.43 -1.47 -31.95
CA GLU A 146 26.16 -1.65 -32.63
C GLU A 146 25.83 -0.48 -33.58
N ALA A 147 26.24 0.74 -33.24
CA ALA A 147 26.14 1.89 -34.15
C ALA A 147 26.88 1.64 -35.46
N GLN A 148 28.09 1.09 -35.39
CA GLN A 148 28.86 0.70 -36.58
C GLN A 148 28.17 -0.43 -37.35
N ALA A 149 27.65 -1.43 -36.64
CA ALA A 149 26.94 -2.56 -37.24
C ALA A 149 25.70 -2.12 -38.05
N VAL A 150 24.95 -1.12 -37.55
CA VAL A 150 23.79 -0.55 -38.27
C VAL A 150 24.18 0.43 -39.38
N GLY A 151 25.47 0.71 -39.57
CA GLY A 151 25.97 1.59 -40.63
C GLY A 151 26.13 3.06 -40.24
N ILE A 152 26.04 3.41 -38.96
CA ILE A 152 26.41 4.74 -38.46
C ILE A 152 27.93 4.83 -38.43
N ASP A 153 28.48 5.79 -39.16
CA ASP A 153 29.91 6.06 -39.17
C ASP A 153 30.35 6.77 -37.86
N VAL A 154 30.91 5.97 -36.94
CA VAL A 154 31.42 6.41 -35.63
C VAL A 154 32.82 7.03 -35.72
N SER A 155 33.54 6.86 -36.84
CA SER A 155 34.94 7.32 -36.97
C SER A 155 35.11 8.84 -36.88
N LEU A 156 34.05 9.60 -37.18
CA LEU A 156 34.03 11.06 -37.04
C LEU A 156 33.55 11.55 -35.66
N ILE A 157 33.34 10.64 -34.70
CA ILE A 157 32.79 10.93 -33.37
C ILE A 157 33.93 10.87 -32.35
N ALA A 158 34.50 12.03 -32.05
CA ALA A 158 35.59 12.15 -31.07
C ALA A 158 35.04 12.16 -29.63
N PRO A 159 35.80 11.64 -28.65
CA PRO A 159 35.52 11.87 -27.24
C PRO A 159 35.48 13.36 -26.93
N VAL A 160 34.52 13.77 -26.11
CA VAL A 160 34.37 15.17 -25.68
C VAL A 160 34.91 15.31 -24.26
N PRO A 161 35.65 16.38 -23.93
CA PRO A 161 36.04 16.63 -22.55
C PRO A 161 34.80 16.77 -21.67
N VAL A 162 34.63 15.86 -20.71
CA VAL A 162 33.56 15.96 -19.72
C VAL A 162 34.10 16.69 -18.50
N ASP A 163 33.42 17.76 -18.11
CA ASP A 163 33.69 18.39 -16.82
C ASP A 163 33.14 17.48 -15.71
N ASN A 164 34.06 16.73 -15.10
CA ASN A 164 33.74 15.83 -13.99
C ASN A 164 33.67 16.59 -12.64
N GLY A 165 34.05 17.86 -12.62
CA GLY A 165 34.10 18.68 -11.42
C GLY A 165 32.88 19.58 -11.30
N GLU A 166 32.13 19.43 -10.21
CA GLU A 166 31.21 20.49 -9.77
C GLU A 166 31.67 20.98 -8.40
N PRO A 167 32.70 21.86 -8.32
CA PRO A 167 33.19 22.38 -7.05
C PRO A 167 32.12 23.30 -6.45
N LEU A 168 31.22 22.74 -5.65
CA LEU A 168 30.23 23.48 -4.89
C LEU A 168 30.81 23.84 -3.52
N PRO A 169 30.63 25.09 -3.06
CA PRO A 169 31.03 25.45 -1.70
C PRO A 169 30.19 24.69 -0.66
N ALA A 170 30.81 24.37 0.48
CA ALA A 170 30.09 23.77 1.60
C ALA A 170 29.14 24.80 2.25
N GLY A 171 28.06 24.29 2.87
CA GLY A 171 27.13 25.09 3.67
C GLY A 171 25.70 25.11 3.13
N ARG A 172 24.83 25.86 3.83
CA ARG A 172 23.44 26.13 3.44
C ARG A 172 23.10 27.60 3.70
N LEU A 173 22.12 28.10 2.97
CA LEU A 173 21.49 29.39 3.29
C LEU A 173 20.84 29.33 4.67
N ALA A 174 20.77 30.49 5.33
CA ALA A 174 20.08 30.62 6.61
C ALA A 174 18.59 30.23 6.48
N ARG A 175 18.02 29.64 7.54
CA ARG A 175 16.59 29.36 7.64
C ARG A 175 15.87 30.56 8.26
N ASP A 176 15.82 31.67 7.52
CA ASP A 176 15.25 32.95 7.96
C ASP A 176 13.81 33.17 7.51
N ARG A 177 13.22 32.19 6.82
CA ARG A 177 11.80 32.17 6.48
C ARG A 177 10.99 31.76 7.71
N GLY A 178 9.99 32.57 8.06
CA GLY A 178 9.06 32.25 9.15
C GLY A 178 8.22 31.00 8.89
N ASP A 179 7.76 30.39 9.97
CA ASP A 179 6.93 29.18 9.92
C ASP A 179 5.60 29.45 9.20
N ARG A 180 5.18 28.46 8.40
CA ARG A 180 3.85 28.40 7.80
C ARG A 180 2.82 28.14 8.89
N ILE A 181 1.70 28.85 8.81
CA ILE A 181 0.52 28.61 9.64
C ILE A 181 -0.26 27.46 9.00
N THR A 182 -0.42 26.35 9.71
CA THR A 182 -1.28 25.22 9.32
C THR A 182 -2.30 24.93 10.43
N GLY A 183 -3.41 24.28 10.06
CA GLY A 183 -4.57 24.01 10.92
C GLY A 183 -4.31 22.95 11.99
N ASP A 184 -5.18 21.93 12.08
CA ASP A 184 -5.05 20.85 13.07
C ASP A 184 -3.81 19.97 12.81
N ALA A 185 -2.72 20.39 13.45
CA ALA A 185 -1.39 19.86 13.24
C ALA A 185 -1.23 18.46 13.84
N ALA A 186 -1.89 18.18 14.98
CA ALA A 186 -1.85 16.87 15.63
C ALA A 186 -2.54 15.80 14.78
N THR A 187 -3.72 16.13 14.22
CA THR A 187 -4.42 15.20 13.30
C THR A 187 -3.60 14.91 12.05
N THR A 188 -2.91 15.92 11.51
CA THR A 188 -2.06 15.78 10.31
C THR A 188 -0.88 14.85 10.54
N VAL A 189 -0.13 15.04 11.63
CA VAL A 189 1.02 14.19 11.96
C VAL A 189 0.58 12.78 12.21
N THR A 190 -0.52 12.59 12.93
CA THR A 190 -0.97 11.24 13.21
C THR A 190 -1.48 10.54 11.96
N HIS A 191 -2.17 11.23 11.05
CA HIS A 191 -2.54 10.68 9.74
C HIS A 191 -1.29 10.27 8.92
N LEU A 192 -0.27 11.13 8.87
CA LEU A 192 1.00 10.82 8.20
C LEU A 192 1.67 9.57 8.81
N ALA A 193 1.75 9.49 10.13
CA ALA A 193 2.34 8.36 10.83
C ALA A 193 1.56 7.07 10.56
N THR A 194 0.22 7.13 10.61
CA THR A 194 -0.66 6.02 10.23
C THR A 194 -0.45 5.58 8.78
N GLU A 195 -0.35 6.50 7.82
CA GLU A 195 -0.08 6.15 6.42
C GLU A 195 1.29 5.48 6.23
N PHE A 196 2.30 5.89 6.99
CA PHE A 196 3.58 5.18 7.01
C PHE A 196 3.42 3.75 7.57
N LEU A 197 2.63 3.54 8.63
CA LEU A 197 2.38 2.20 9.19
C LEU A 197 1.65 1.29 8.19
N ASN A 198 0.68 1.82 7.46
CA ASN A 198 -0.01 1.10 6.38
C ASN A 198 1.00 0.67 5.30
N LEU A 199 1.92 1.56 4.91
CA LEU A 199 3.02 1.22 4.00
C LEU A 199 3.97 0.18 4.56
N ALA A 200 4.26 0.24 5.86
CA ALA A 200 5.11 -0.75 6.52
C ALA A 200 4.47 -2.15 6.51
N ALA A 201 3.14 -2.25 6.61
CA ALA A 201 2.41 -3.50 6.49
C ALA A 201 2.45 -4.06 5.05
N GLU A 202 2.22 -3.19 4.05
CA GLU A 202 2.28 -3.59 2.63
C GLU A 202 3.69 -3.92 2.15
N GLY A 203 4.71 -3.30 2.77
CA GLY A 203 6.11 -3.54 2.50
C GLY A 203 6.66 -4.88 3.04
N GLU A 204 5.81 -5.83 3.46
CA GLU A 204 6.24 -7.17 3.88
C GLU A 204 7.03 -7.90 2.78
N VAL A 205 6.73 -7.62 1.50
CA VAL A 205 7.50 -8.11 0.36
C VAL A 205 8.97 -7.71 0.44
N LEU A 206 9.28 -6.50 0.92
CA LEU A 206 10.66 -6.02 1.07
C LEU A 206 11.38 -6.80 2.17
N ARG A 207 10.70 -7.10 3.28
CA ARG A 207 11.25 -7.89 4.39
C ARG A 207 11.52 -9.33 3.97
N THR A 208 10.58 -9.94 3.26
CA THR A 208 10.73 -11.31 2.74
C THR A 208 11.88 -11.37 1.75
N ALA A 209 11.88 -10.48 0.75
CA ALA A 209 12.89 -10.46 -0.31
C ALA A 209 14.31 -10.16 0.22
N ALA A 210 14.45 -9.28 1.21
CA ALA A 210 15.74 -8.96 1.83
C ALA A 210 16.43 -10.17 2.48
N ARG A 211 15.68 -11.24 2.78
CA ARG A 211 16.21 -12.48 3.42
C ARG A 211 16.44 -13.62 2.44
N VAL A 212 16.10 -13.44 1.17
CA VAL A 212 16.25 -14.48 0.14
C VAL A 212 17.72 -14.71 -0.16
N ALA A 213 18.12 -15.97 -0.31
CA ALA A 213 19.47 -16.31 -0.71
C ALA A 213 19.70 -15.96 -2.20
N PRO A 214 20.92 -15.57 -2.62
CA PRO A 214 21.18 -15.19 -4.01
C PRO A 214 20.75 -16.21 -5.07
N ALA A 215 20.83 -17.51 -4.76
CA ALA A 215 20.39 -18.59 -5.65
C ALA A 215 18.89 -18.60 -5.93
N GLU A 216 18.08 -17.95 -5.09
CA GLU A 216 16.62 -17.97 -5.14
C GLU A 216 16.03 -16.65 -5.66
N TYR A 217 16.85 -15.64 -5.99
CA TYR A 217 16.38 -14.34 -6.47
C TYR A 217 15.50 -14.46 -7.72
N ALA A 218 15.91 -15.29 -8.68
CA ALA A 218 15.13 -15.49 -9.91
C ALA A 218 13.74 -16.10 -9.64
N ALA A 219 13.60 -16.92 -8.59
CA ALA A 219 12.33 -17.56 -8.21
C ALA A 219 11.33 -16.59 -7.57
N CYS A 220 11.77 -15.37 -7.19
CA CYS A 220 10.90 -14.34 -6.63
C CYS A 220 10.09 -13.59 -7.70
N PHE A 221 10.33 -13.83 -8.99
CA PHE A 221 9.62 -13.20 -10.09
C PHE A 221 8.61 -14.15 -10.73
N PRO A 222 7.40 -13.67 -11.10
CA PRO A 222 6.87 -12.32 -10.89
C PRO A 222 6.21 -12.13 -9.50
N ASP A 223 6.15 -13.18 -8.67
CA ASP A 223 5.56 -13.17 -7.34
C ASP A 223 6.58 -13.75 -6.33
N PRO A 224 6.92 -13.04 -5.23
CA PRO A 224 6.31 -11.80 -4.76
C PRO A 224 6.84 -10.49 -5.38
N VAL A 225 7.88 -10.53 -6.21
CA VAL A 225 8.56 -9.33 -6.73
C VAL A 225 8.25 -9.11 -8.21
N SER A 226 7.81 -7.90 -8.56
CA SER A 226 7.72 -7.45 -9.94
C SER A 226 7.94 -5.94 -10.08
N GLU A 227 8.27 -5.49 -11.31
CA GLU A 227 8.35 -4.06 -11.65
C GLU A 227 7.08 -3.31 -11.21
N GLU A 228 5.90 -3.88 -11.51
CA GLU A 228 4.62 -3.27 -11.20
C GLU A 228 4.43 -3.07 -9.69
N ARG A 229 4.69 -4.09 -8.87
CA ARG A 229 4.50 -4.01 -7.42
C ARG A 229 5.47 -3.03 -6.77
N LEU A 230 6.73 -3.04 -7.20
CA LEU A 230 7.73 -2.09 -6.72
C LEU A 230 7.33 -0.66 -7.10
N ARG A 231 6.86 -0.44 -8.33
CA ARG A 231 6.36 0.87 -8.78
C ARG A 231 5.18 1.38 -7.95
N GLN A 232 4.23 0.50 -7.60
CA GLN A 232 3.11 0.85 -6.73
C GLN A 232 3.59 1.31 -5.35
N LEU A 233 4.56 0.61 -4.73
CA LEU A 233 5.16 1.02 -3.47
C LEU A 233 5.90 2.37 -3.59
N THR A 234 6.70 2.56 -4.64
CA THR A 234 7.39 3.82 -4.95
C THR A 234 6.41 5.00 -4.98
N PHE A 235 5.31 4.85 -5.71
CA PHE A 235 4.28 5.89 -5.83
C PHE A 235 3.66 6.25 -4.47
N ARG A 236 3.41 5.25 -3.62
CA ARG A 236 2.82 5.55 -2.31
C ARG A 236 3.79 6.23 -1.34
N PHE A 237 5.08 5.88 -1.37
CA PHE A 237 6.08 6.62 -0.60
C PHE A 237 6.21 8.07 -1.10
N HIS A 238 6.11 8.30 -2.41
CA HIS A 238 6.04 9.66 -2.97
C HIS A 238 4.83 10.45 -2.46
N ASN A 239 3.65 9.82 -2.38
CA ASN A 239 2.45 10.45 -1.83
C ASN A 239 2.64 10.80 -0.35
N LEU A 240 3.31 9.93 0.42
CA LEU A 240 3.62 10.20 1.82
C LEU A 240 4.56 11.41 1.97
N GLN A 241 5.59 11.52 1.12
CA GLN A 241 6.45 12.70 1.08
C GLN A 241 5.66 13.97 0.72
N SER A 242 4.77 13.88 -0.27
CA SER A 242 3.91 14.99 -0.69
C SER A 242 2.96 15.45 0.42
N LEU A 243 2.38 14.51 1.17
CA LEU A 243 1.55 14.80 2.34
C LEU A 243 2.35 15.56 3.41
N TYR A 244 3.57 15.10 3.72
CA TYR A 244 4.47 15.78 4.65
C TYR A 244 4.82 17.19 4.15
N ASP A 245 5.28 17.31 2.90
CA ASP A 245 5.77 18.59 2.35
C ASP A 245 4.64 19.63 2.25
N THR A 246 3.40 19.17 2.05
CA THR A 246 2.22 20.03 1.98
C THR A 246 1.80 20.55 3.35
N HIS A 247 1.73 19.66 4.36
CA HIS A 247 1.04 19.96 5.62
C HIS A 247 1.95 20.09 6.85
N VAL A 248 3.17 19.57 6.80
CA VAL A 248 4.13 19.55 7.93
C VAL A 248 5.36 20.40 7.64
N ALA A 249 5.93 20.32 6.43
CA ALA A 249 7.17 21.00 6.12
C ALA A 249 7.06 22.53 6.22
N GLY A 250 8.02 23.13 6.93
CA GLY A 250 8.12 24.55 7.19
C GLY A 250 7.07 25.08 8.14
N THR A 251 6.49 24.23 9.00
CA THR A 251 5.54 24.64 10.05
C THR A 251 6.24 24.66 11.42
N SER A 252 5.64 25.34 12.40
CA SER A 252 6.16 25.36 13.78
C SER A 252 6.25 23.97 14.41
N MET A 253 5.41 23.04 13.93
CA MET A 253 5.41 21.66 14.36
C MET A 253 6.68 20.91 13.93
N GLU A 254 7.11 21.04 12.68
CA GLU A 254 8.38 20.47 12.20
C GLU A 254 9.58 21.02 13.00
N SER A 255 9.51 22.29 13.38
CA SER A 255 10.54 22.92 14.23
C SER A 255 10.50 22.42 15.68
N SER A 256 9.33 22.10 16.21
CA SER A 256 9.14 21.65 17.60
C SER A 256 9.42 20.16 17.83
N ASP A 257 9.13 19.29 16.85
CA ASP A 257 9.29 17.84 16.97
C ASP A 257 10.40 17.34 16.03
N GLY A 258 11.53 16.96 16.64
CA GLY A 258 12.70 16.47 15.93
C GLY A 258 12.48 15.15 15.18
N ASP A 259 11.44 14.39 15.51
CA ASP A 259 11.12 13.10 14.90
C ASP A 259 10.45 13.25 13.53
N LEU A 260 9.78 14.38 13.26
CA LEU A 260 9.10 14.62 11.99
C LEU A 260 10.09 14.71 10.81
N PRO A 261 11.18 15.50 10.90
CA PRO A 261 12.25 15.45 9.91
C PRO A 261 12.90 14.07 9.75
N ILE A 262 12.95 13.26 10.82
CA ILE A 262 13.47 11.89 10.75
C ILE A 262 12.53 11.01 9.92
N LEU A 263 11.23 11.04 10.23
CA LEU A 263 10.21 10.30 9.47
C LEU A 263 10.24 10.68 7.98
N ARG A 264 10.35 11.98 7.68
CA ARG A 264 10.49 12.49 6.31
C ARG A 264 11.77 11.99 5.62
N GLY A 265 12.87 11.88 6.37
CA GLY A 265 14.13 11.30 5.91
C GLY A 265 13.97 9.82 5.53
N HIS A 266 13.36 9.03 6.40
CA HIS A 266 13.07 7.60 6.14
C HIS A 266 12.19 7.43 4.89
N ALA A 267 11.09 8.18 4.78
CA ALA A 267 10.24 8.15 3.60
C ALA A 267 11.03 8.48 2.31
N SER A 268 11.98 9.42 2.39
CA SER A 268 12.84 9.79 1.27
C SER A 268 13.80 8.70 0.83
N ILE A 269 14.51 8.07 1.77
CA ILE A 269 15.46 7.02 1.42
C ILE A 269 14.75 5.81 0.85
N ILE A 270 13.63 5.39 1.46
CA ILE A 270 12.84 4.26 0.96
C ILE A 270 12.30 4.56 -0.44
N TYR A 271 11.78 5.76 -0.69
CA TYR A 271 11.35 6.19 -2.02
C TYR A 271 12.45 6.01 -3.08
N HIS A 272 13.65 6.54 -2.84
CA HIS A 272 14.75 6.47 -3.79
C HIS A 272 15.31 5.05 -3.98
N LEU A 273 15.33 4.23 -2.92
CA LEU A 273 15.72 2.83 -3.03
C LEU A 273 14.69 2.03 -3.83
N LEU A 274 13.39 2.33 -3.68
CA LEU A 274 12.33 1.71 -4.49
C LEU A 274 12.35 2.18 -5.94
N GLU A 275 12.74 3.44 -6.24
CA GLU A 275 13.03 3.88 -7.62
C GLU A 275 14.10 3.00 -8.26
N ILE A 276 15.23 2.82 -7.58
CA ILE A 276 16.32 1.94 -8.03
C ILE A 276 15.83 0.51 -8.21
N ALA A 277 15.08 -0.02 -7.23
CA ALA A 277 14.55 -1.38 -7.28
C ALA A 277 13.61 -1.58 -8.48
N THR A 278 12.75 -0.60 -8.75
CA THR A 278 11.81 -0.63 -9.88
C THR A 278 12.56 -0.68 -11.23
N ASP A 279 13.58 0.16 -11.39
CA ASP A 279 14.39 0.25 -12.61
C ASP A 279 15.23 -1.03 -12.85
N LEU A 280 15.75 -1.65 -11.79
CA LEU A 280 16.45 -2.94 -11.85
C LEU A 280 15.50 -4.10 -12.17
N ALA A 281 14.33 -4.15 -11.53
CA ALA A 281 13.31 -5.16 -11.82
C ALA A 281 12.82 -5.06 -13.27
N HIS A 282 12.59 -3.83 -13.76
CA HIS A 282 12.26 -3.57 -15.16
C HIS A 282 13.31 -4.12 -16.12
N TYR A 283 14.60 -3.85 -15.83
CA TYR A 283 15.69 -4.38 -16.64
C TYR A 283 15.69 -5.91 -16.64
N TYR A 284 15.59 -6.53 -15.47
CA TYR A 284 15.59 -7.99 -15.36
C TYR A 284 14.42 -8.60 -16.12
N GLU A 285 13.19 -8.17 -15.88
CA GLU A 285 11.99 -8.72 -16.52
C GLU A 285 12.01 -8.59 -18.04
N ARG A 286 12.46 -7.43 -18.58
CA ARG A 286 12.40 -7.16 -20.02
C ARG A 286 13.64 -7.56 -20.80
N HIS A 287 14.79 -7.69 -20.16
CA HIS A 287 16.07 -7.82 -20.87
C HIS A 287 16.97 -8.96 -20.40
N ALA A 288 16.77 -9.53 -19.21
CA ALA A 288 17.63 -10.61 -18.69
C ALA A 288 16.90 -11.91 -18.35
N SER A 289 15.64 -11.84 -17.92
CA SER A 289 14.81 -12.96 -17.51
C SER A 289 14.69 -14.02 -18.60
N PRO A 290 14.99 -15.30 -18.32
CA PRO A 290 14.83 -16.39 -19.30
C PRO A 290 13.39 -16.58 -19.80
N HIS A 291 12.40 -16.13 -19.02
CA HIS A 291 10.98 -16.39 -19.27
C HIS A 291 10.26 -15.24 -19.97
N THR A 292 10.69 -14.00 -19.72
CA THR A 292 9.96 -12.79 -20.13
C THR A 292 10.79 -11.82 -20.96
N ALA A 293 12.11 -11.97 -21.00
CA ALA A 293 12.98 -11.02 -21.69
C ALA A 293 12.88 -11.12 -23.21
N ASP A 294 13.04 -9.97 -23.86
CA ASP A 294 13.25 -9.90 -25.29
C ASP A 294 14.58 -10.55 -25.67
N ALA A 295 14.61 -11.35 -26.76
CA ALA A 295 15.77 -12.14 -27.15
C ALA A 295 16.99 -11.27 -27.50
N VAL A 296 16.74 -10.04 -27.97
CA VAL A 296 17.73 -9.11 -28.55
C VAL A 296 18.94 -8.82 -27.63
N LEU A 297 18.71 -8.60 -26.34
CA LEU A 297 19.80 -8.35 -25.38
C LEU A 297 20.24 -9.63 -24.66
N ARG A 298 19.37 -10.63 -24.55
CA ARG A 298 19.68 -11.92 -23.89
C ARG A 298 20.70 -12.75 -24.68
N GLU A 299 20.66 -12.69 -26.02
CA GLU A 299 21.58 -13.45 -26.89
C GLU A 299 23.02 -12.92 -26.84
N ARG A 300 23.18 -11.61 -26.62
CA ARG A 300 24.47 -10.92 -26.47
C ARG A 300 24.40 -9.97 -25.27
N PRO A 301 24.46 -10.52 -24.03
CA PRO A 301 24.29 -9.75 -22.81
C PRO A 301 25.49 -8.82 -22.59
N VAL A 302 25.19 -7.59 -22.18
CA VAL A 302 26.20 -6.56 -21.86
C VAL A 302 26.28 -6.31 -20.36
N VAL A 303 25.19 -6.57 -19.64
CA VAL A 303 25.10 -6.38 -18.19
C VAL A 303 24.94 -7.74 -17.52
N ASP A 304 25.66 -7.92 -16.42
CA ASP A 304 25.59 -9.11 -15.58
C ASP A 304 24.24 -9.14 -14.83
N ALA A 305 23.45 -10.17 -15.12
CA ALA A 305 22.14 -10.40 -14.51
C ALA A 305 22.25 -10.70 -13.02
N ASP A 306 23.26 -11.47 -12.58
CA ASP A 306 23.45 -11.83 -11.19
C ASP A 306 23.86 -10.61 -10.37
N ALA A 307 24.75 -9.77 -10.91
CA ALA A 307 25.12 -8.49 -10.28
C ALA A 307 23.94 -7.51 -10.20
N THR A 308 23.08 -7.48 -11.22
CA THR A 308 21.82 -6.70 -11.23
C THR A 308 20.91 -7.16 -10.11
N MET A 309 20.68 -8.47 -9.99
CA MET A 309 19.82 -9.06 -8.96
C MET A 309 20.41 -8.87 -7.56
N ALA A 310 21.73 -8.98 -7.40
CA ALA A 310 22.41 -8.67 -6.15
C ALA A 310 22.26 -7.19 -5.73
N THR A 311 22.21 -6.27 -6.70
CA THR A 311 21.93 -4.85 -6.42
C THR A 311 20.46 -4.62 -6.07
N LEU A 312 19.54 -5.32 -6.72
CA LEU A 312 18.11 -5.24 -6.42
C LEU A 312 17.82 -5.76 -5.01
N PHE A 313 18.15 -7.01 -4.71
CA PHE A 313 17.79 -7.65 -3.45
C PHE A 313 18.74 -7.24 -2.32
N GLY A 314 20.04 -7.41 -2.54
CA GLY A 314 21.09 -7.23 -1.52
C GLY A 314 21.46 -5.77 -1.23
N TYR A 315 20.93 -4.80 -1.99
CA TYR A 315 21.10 -3.39 -1.70
C TYR A 315 19.75 -2.66 -1.64
N ALA A 316 19.02 -2.56 -2.76
CA ALA A 316 17.84 -1.70 -2.82
C ALA A 316 16.72 -2.18 -1.88
N MET A 317 16.36 -3.46 -1.95
CA MET A 317 15.31 -4.03 -1.10
C MET A 317 15.76 -4.22 0.36
N ALA A 318 17.00 -4.67 0.59
CA ALA A 318 17.57 -4.82 1.93
C ALA A 318 17.55 -3.50 2.72
N PHE A 319 18.15 -2.44 2.19
CA PHE A 319 18.16 -1.14 2.88
C PHE A 319 16.76 -0.53 2.97
N SER A 320 15.89 -0.75 1.98
CA SER A 320 14.49 -0.32 2.08
C SER A 320 13.79 -0.98 3.27
N SER A 321 14.00 -2.29 3.46
CA SER A 321 13.46 -3.04 4.60
C SER A 321 13.97 -2.51 5.95
N ASP A 322 15.27 -2.25 6.06
CA ASP A 322 15.88 -1.76 7.30
C ASP A 322 15.36 -0.38 7.70
N TYR A 323 15.33 0.56 6.74
CA TYR A 323 14.78 1.89 6.98
C TYR A 323 13.26 1.87 7.20
N LEU A 324 12.53 0.93 6.57
CA LEU A 324 11.10 0.75 6.81
C LEU A 324 10.85 0.33 8.25
N ALA A 325 11.62 -0.62 8.79
CA ALA A 325 11.50 -1.06 10.18
C ALA A 325 11.80 0.07 11.17
N GLY A 326 12.81 0.91 10.89
CA GLY A 326 13.10 2.10 11.69
C GLY A 326 11.96 3.12 11.67
N GLY A 327 11.46 3.45 10.48
CA GLY A 327 10.34 4.39 10.32
C GLY A 327 9.03 3.88 10.93
N GLN A 328 8.78 2.57 10.90
CA GLN A 328 7.60 1.96 11.53
C GLN A 328 7.59 2.21 13.05
N ARG A 329 8.71 1.99 13.74
CA ARG A 329 8.82 2.25 15.18
C ARG A 329 8.61 3.73 15.50
N LEU A 330 9.17 4.61 14.68
CA LEU A 330 9.01 6.06 14.83
C LEU A 330 7.55 6.49 14.66
N SER A 331 6.86 5.95 13.65
CA SER A 331 5.45 6.23 13.40
C SER A 331 4.56 5.74 14.53
N GLN A 332 4.81 4.55 15.10
CA GLN A 332 4.08 4.06 16.28
C GLN A 332 4.21 5.04 17.46
N ALA A 333 5.42 5.55 17.72
CA ALA A 333 5.65 6.53 18.78
C ALA A 333 4.97 7.88 18.50
N LEU A 334 4.97 8.34 17.25
CA LEU A 334 4.27 9.56 16.83
C LEU A 334 2.76 9.45 17.00
N VAL A 335 2.16 8.32 16.58
CA VAL A 335 0.72 8.08 16.78
C VAL A 335 0.35 8.16 18.25
N HIS A 336 1.13 7.52 19.12
CA HIS A 336 0.84 7.53 20.55
C HIS A 336 0.95 8.93 21.18
N ARG A 337 1.96 9.72 20.80
CA ARG A 337 2.22 11.05 21.35
C ARG A 337 1.18 12.10 20.92
N TYR A 338 0.69 11.99 19.69
CA TYR A 338 -0.28 12.95 19.11
C TYR A 338 -1.73 12.48 19.19
N ALA A 339 -1.99 11.31 19.80
CA ALA A 339 -3.34 10.83 20.05
C ALA A 339 -4.01 11.66 21.16
N GLU A 340 -5.02 12.46 20.80
CA GLU A 340 -5.89 13.08 21.78
C GLU A 340 -6.87 12.06 22.33
N SER A 341 -6.81 11.78 23.63
CA SER A 341 -7.76 10.89 24.29
C SER A 341 -9.13 11.55 24.47
N GLY A 342 -10.17 10.84 24.07
CA GLY A 342 -11.56 11.21 24.25
C GLY A 342 -12.39 10.06 24.81
N ARG A 343 -13.68 10.33 24.99
CA ARG A 343 -14.68 9.37 25.44
C ARG A 343 -15.91 9.51 24.53
N LEU A 344 -16.45 8.39 24.06
CA LEU A 344 -17.62 8.31 23.20
C LEU A 344 -18.58 7.28 23.76
N GLU A 345 -19.81 7.68 24.04
CA GLU A 345 -20.89 6.76 24.39
C GLU A 345 -21.79 6.54 23.16
N VAL A 346 -22.00 5.27 22.79
CA VAL A 346 -22.79 4.88 21.62
C VAL A 346 -23.68 3.68 21.94
N PRO A 347 -24.83 3.54 21.27
CA PRO A 347 -25.68 2.36 21.45
C PRO A 347 -24.99 1.09 20.96
N VAL A 348 -25.29 -0.03 21.60
CA VAL A 348 -24.94 -1.37 21.13
C VAL A 348 -25.65 -1.66 19.78
N PRO A 349 -25.03 -2.41 18.83
CA PRO A 349 -25.69 -2.80 17.59
C PRO A 349 -27.07 -3.43 17.84
N SER A 350 -28.06 -3.00 17.06
CA SER A 350 -29.45 -3.38 17.27
C SER A 350 -29.71 -4.85 16.94
N TYR A 351 -29.01 -5.40 15.94
CA TYR A 351 -29.08 -6.81 15.56
C TYR A 351 -28.02 -7.61 16.32
N ARG A 352 -28.42 -8.37 17.36
CA ARG A 352 -27.55 -9.31 18.10
C ARG A 352 -26.26 -8.74 18.72
N GLY A 353 -26.15 -7.41 18.86
CA GLY A 353 -25.01 -6.74 19.48
C GLY A 353 -23.70 -6.91 18.70
N PHE A 354 -22.56 -6.89 19.40
CA PHE A 354 -21.23 -7.01 18.79
C PHE A 354 -20.90 -8.45 18.36
N HIS A 355 -21.66 -8.99 17.40
CA HIS A 355 -21.30 -10.25 16.74
C HIS A 355 -20.22 -10.02 15.68
N VAL A 356 -19.98 -11.04 14.83
CA VAL A 356 -18.91 -11.07 13.82
C VAL A 356 -18.73 -9.76 13.05
N ARG A 357 -19.78 -9.19 12.45
CA ARG A 357 -19.63 -8.05 11.54
C ARG A 357 -19.38 -6.73 12.29
N PRO A 358 -20.21 -6.30 13.26
CA PRO A 358 -19.94 -5.09 14.03
C PRO A 358 -18.58 -5.12 14.74
N ALA A 359 -18.23 -6.25 15.36
CA ALA A 359 -16.95 -6.39 16.07
C ALA A 359 -15.75 -6.27 15.13
N ASN A 360 -15.79 -6.92 13.97
CA ASN A 360 -14.71 -6.80 12.98
C ASN A 360 -14.60 -5.38 12.43
N LEU A 361 -15.72 -4.69 12.19
CA LEU A 361 -15.68 -3.30 11.71
C LEU A 361 -15.08 -2.36 12.75
N VAL A 362 -15.48 -2.47 14.03
CA VAL A 362 -14.87 -1.70 15.13
C VAL A 362 -13.37 -1.98 15.22
N ALA A 363 -12.97 -3.25 15.29
CA ALA A 363 -11.57 -3.64 15.36
C ALA A 363 -10.74 -3.13 14.18
N ARG A 364 -11.31 -3.15 12.96
CA ARG A 364 -10.65 -2.60 11.77
C ARG A 364 -10.52 -1.09 11.78
N VAL A 365 -11.50 -0.36 12.33
CA VAL A 365 -11.37 1.09 12.54
C VAL A 365 -10.22 1.35 13.51
N VAL A 366 -10.17 0.67 14.66
CA VAL A 366 -9.10 0.84 15.65
C VAL A 366 -7.73 0.49 15.05
N ALA A 367 -7.64 -0.65 14.35
CA ALA A 367 -6.42 -1.10 13.69
C ALA A 367 -5.95 -0.16 12.57
N TYR A 368 -6.89 0.45 11.83
CA TYR A 368 -6.56 1.41 10.77
C TYR A 368 -5.78 2.60 11.32
N TYR A 369 -6.10 3.09 12.52
CA TYR A 369 -5.37 4.21 13.13
C TYR A 369 -4.13 3.79 13.93
N GLY A 370 -4.05 2.52 14.36
CA GLY A 370 -2.94 2.01 15.18
C GLY A 370 -2.94 2.55 16.63
N SER A 371 -4.07 3.09 17.09
CA SER A 371 -4.24 3.65 18.44
C SER A 371 -4.86 2.61 19.40
N SER A 372 -4.60 2.76 20.70
CA SER A 372 -5.26 1.95 21.73
C SER A 372 -6.65 2.51 22.06
N VAL A 373 -7.69 1.70 21.92
CA VAL A 373 -9.08 2.06 22.28
C VAL A 373 -9.67 0.98 23.16
N LEU A 374 -10.21 1.39 24.31
CA LEU A 374 -10.91 0.50 25.23
C LEU A 374 -12.40 0.72 25.12
N MET A 375 -13.16 -0.37 25.04
CA MET A 375 -14.61 -0.37 25.18
C MET A 375 -14.98 -0.74 26.61
N GLN A 376 -15.75 0.12 27.26
CA GLN A 376 -16.33 -0.12 28.56
C GLN A 376 -17.81 -0.49 28.41
N LEU A 377 -18.18 -1.60 29.03
CA LEU A 377 -19.57 -2.03 29.21
C LEU A 377 -19.74 -2.36 30.70
N ASP A 378 -20.60 -1.61 31.39
CA ASP A 378 -20.70 -1.65 32.85
C ASP A 378 -19.32 -1.40 33.51
N ASP A 379 -18.90 -2.26 34.44
CA ASP A 379 -17.60 -2.17 35.13
C ASP A 379 -16.48 -2.96 34.43
N GLN A 380 -16.72 -3.47 33.22
CA GLN A 380 -15.76 -4.27 32.47
C GLN A 380 -15.15 -3.48 31.30
N LEU A 381 -13.85 -3.67 31.09
CA LEU A 381 -13.08 -3.09 29.99
C LEU A 381 -12.68 -4.19 29.01
N PHE A 382 -12.81 -3.88 27.72
CA PHE A 382 -12.50 -4.75 26.59
C PHE A 382 -11.61 -4.00 25.61
N ASP A 383 -10.64 -4.69 25.02
CA ASP A 383 -9.82 -4.11 23.94
C ASP A 383 -10.62 -4.03 22.64
N ALA A 384 -10.88 -2.82 22.16
CA ALA A 384 -11.66 -2.61 20.94
C ALA A 384 -10.88 -2.96 19.66
N ALA A 385 -9.55 -3.11 19.72
CA ALA A 385 -8.75 -3.60 18.61
C ALA A 385 -8.88 -5.12 18.39
N SER A 386 -9.40 -5.85 19.38
CA SER A 386 -9.52 -7.31 19.35
C SER A 386 -10.97 -7.73 19.09
N PRO A 387 -11.28 -8.34 17.91
CA PRO A 387 -12.61 -8.89 17.65
C PRO A 387 -13.06 -9.89 18.71
N PHE A 388 -12.11 -10.67 19.28
CA PHE A 388 -12.41 -11.66 20.32
C PHE A 388 -12.85 -11.01 21.64
N GLU A 389 -12.25 -9.91 22.04
CA GLU A 389 -12.67 -9.17 23.25
C GLU A 389 -14.04 -8.52 23.05
N LEU A 390 -14.34 -8.04 21.84
CA LEU A 390 -15.68 -7.55 21.50
C LEU A 390 -16.74 -8.66 21.49
N PHE A 391 -16.39 -9.88 21.05
CA PHE A 391 -17.29 -11.04 21.18
C PHE A 391 -17.57 -11.39 22.63
N ARG A 392 -16.54 -11.35 23.48
CA ARG A 392 -16.68 -11.56 24.92
C ARG A 392 -17.58 -10.50 25.56
N ALA A 393 -17.46 -9.23 25.15
CA ALA A 393 -18.38 -8.19 25.58
C ALA A 393 -19.83 -8.46 25.12
N ASN A 394 -20.00 -9.04 23.92
CA ASN A 394 -21.32 -9.42 23.42
C ASN A 394 -21.98 -10.53 24.26
N GLU A 395 -21.21 -11.44 24.85
CA GLU A 395 -21.75 -12.41 25.80
C GLU A 395 -22.34 -11.72 27.05
N THR A 396 -21.68 -10.66 27.54
CA THR A 396 -22.18 -9.83 28.65
C THR A 396 -23.47 -9.10 28.26
N ILE A 397 -23.54 -8.55 27.04
CA ILE A 397 -24.76 -7.94 26.47
C ILE A 397 -25.90 -8.98 26.43
N ASN A 398 -25.64 -10.17 25.89
CA ASN A 398 -26.63 -11.24 25.80
C ASN A 398 -27.08 -11.75 27.17
N ALA A 399 -26.18 -11.79 28.17
CA ALA A 399 -26.54 -12.10 29.55
C ALA A 399 -27.45 -11.02 30.16
N ARG A 400 -27.24 -9.74 29.84
CA ARG A 400 -28.09 -8.63 30.31
C ARG A 400 -29.47 -8.64 29.63
N LYS A 401 -29.52 -8.85 28.32
CA LYS A 401 -30.75 -9.10 27.55
C LYS A 401 -31.60 -10.20 28.19
N ARG A 402 -31.00 -11.34 28.51
CA ARG A 402 -31.68 -12.48 29.16
C ARG A 402 -32.22 -12.14 30.57
N ARG A 403 -31.46 -11.41 31.39
CA ARG A 403 -31.92 -10.98 32.72
C ARG A 403 -33.12 -10.02 32.62
N TRP A 404 -33.06 -9.07 31.70
CA TRP A 404 -34.17 -8.14 31.45
C TRP A 404 -35.41 -8.88 30.98
N LEU A 405 -35.25 -9.83 30.04
CA LEU A 405 -36.35 -10.67 29.56
C LEU A 405 -37.04 -11.41 30.70
N ALA A 406 -36.27 -12.02 31.60
CA ALA A 406 -36.82 -12.74 32.74
C ALA A 406 -37.71 -11.83 33.62
N SER A 407 -37.30 -10.58 33.83
CA SER A 407 -38.11 -9.59 34.56
C SER A 407 -39.39 -9.19 33.82
N GLU A 408 -39.33 -9.08 32.48
CA GLU A 408 -40.49 -8.72 31.66
C GLU A 408 -41.49 -9.86 31.51
N ILE A 409 -41.01 -11.09 31.33
CA ILE A 409 -41.88 -12.28 31.34
C ILE A 409 -42.59 -12.39 32.69
N ALA A 410 -41.89 -12.14 33.81
CA ALA A 410 -42.50 -12.11 35.13
C ALA A 410 -43.58 -11.03 35.28
N ARG A 411 -43.43 -9.87 34.61
CA ARG A 411 -44.42 -8.78 34.57
C ARG A 411 -45.68 -9.12 33.76
N VAL A 412 -45.52 -9.80 32.61
CA VAL A 412 -46.64 -10.12 31.69
C VAL A 412 -47.39 -11.39 32.10
N ARG A 413 -46.73 -12.30 32.83
CA ARG A 413 -47.30 -13.58 33.30
C ARG A 413 -48.68 -13.49 33.98
N PRO A 414 -49.01 -12.48 34.84
CA PRO A 414 -50.32 -12.41 35.48
C PRO A 414 -51.51 -12.26 34.52
N LEU A 415 -51.26 -11.96 33.24
CA LEU A 415 -52.28 -11.80 32.20
C LEU A 415 -52.54 -13.10 31.41
N CYS A 416 -51.74 -14.15 31.61
CA CYS A 416 -51.87 -15.45 30.95
C CYS A 416 -52.15 -16.54 31.99
N ALA A 417 -53.42 -16.92 32.16
CA ALA A 417 -53.94 -17.77 33.24
C ALA A 417 -53.34 -19.21 33.30
N ASP A 418 -53.53 -19.83 34.47
CA ASP A 418 -53.06 -21.16 34.92
C ASP A 418 -52.94 -22.23 33.83
N ALA A 419 -51.69 -22.61 33.52
CA ALA A 419 -51.35 -23.66 32.55
C ALA A 419 -50.91 -24.94 33.28
N GLY A 420 -51.79 -25.95 33.33
CA GLY A 420 -51.51 -27.27 33.92
C GLY A 420 -51.04 -28.34 32.92
N THR A 421 -51.08 -28.07 31.61
CA THR A 421 -50.72 -29.05 30.55
C THR A 421 -49.63 -28.53 29.60
N PRO A 422 -48.81 -29.40 28.97
CA PRO A 422 -47.72 -28.97 28.06
C PRO A 422 -48.19 -28.12 26.86
N GLU A 423 -49.37 -28.40 26.32
CA GLU A 423 -50.01 -27.63 25.25
C GLU A 423 -50.43 -26.22 25.72
N SER A 424 -50.84 -26.10 26.98
CA SER A 424 -51.18 -24.82 27.62
C SER A 424 -49.93 -23.96 27.90
N VAL A 425 -48.80 -24.58 28.27
CA VAL A 425 -47.50 -23.90 28.40
C VAL A 425 -47.02 -23.36 27.06
N THR A 426 -47.21 -24.11 25.98
CA THR A 426 -46.85 -23.69 24.62
C THR A 426 -47.66 -22.49 24.14
N ALA A 427 -48.97 -22.53 24.37
CA ALA A 427 -49.85 -21.41 24.08
C ALA A 427 -49.47 -20.16 24.90
N ALA A 428 -49.14 -20.34 26.19
CA ALA A 428 -48.74 -19.26 27.09
C ALA A 428 -47.44 -18.57 26.64
N VAL A 429 -46.38 -19.32 26.29
CA VAL A 429 -45.12 -18.73 25.79
C VAL A 429 -45.33 -18.03 24.46
N ARG A 430 -46.12 -18.62 23.55
CA ARG A 430 -46.45 -17.98 22.27
C ARG A 430 -47.20 -16.67 22.50
N ALA A 431 -48.15 -16.63 23.43
CA ALA A 431 -48.88 -15.42 23.81
C ALA A 431 -47.96 -14.36 24.43
N ILE A 432 -47.03 -14.76 25.31
CA ILE A 432 -46.03 -13.86 25.90
C ILE A 432 -45.12 -13.28 24.82
N VAL A 433 -44.62 -14.11 23.90
CA VAL A 433 -43.77 -13.66 22.80
C VAL A 433 -44.52 -12.70 21.88
N HIS A 434 -45.76 -13.00 21.50
CA HIS A 434 -46.57 -12.06 20.70
C HIS A 434 -46.87 -10.76 21.46
N CYS A 435 -47.22 -10.82 22.74
CA CYS A 435 -47.45 -9.62 23.56
C CYS A 435 -46.20 -8.75 23.65
N LEU A 436 -45.02 -9.34 23.88
CA LEU A 436 -43.75 -8.61 23.89
C LEU A 436 -43.40 -8.05 22.50
N ALA A 437 -43.76 -8.75 21.41
CA ALA A 437 -43.54 -8.27 20.05
C ALA A 437 -44.49 -7.10 19.71
N ASP A 438 -45.75 -7.18 20.12
CA ASP A 438 -46.77 -6.13 19.94
C ASP A 438 -46.44 -4.87 20.76
N GLU A 439 -45.88 -5.04 21.96
CA GLU A 439 -45.30 -3.95 22.76
C GLU A 439 -43.99 -3.40 22.17
N GLY A 440 -43.48 -3.98 21.08
CA GLY A 440 -42.24 -3.56 20.41
C GLY A 440 -40.96 -3.85 21.21
N ARG A 441 -41.04 -4.74 22.22
CA ARG A 441 -39.95 -5.12 23.13
C ARG A 441 -39.03 -6.20 22.57
N ILE A 442 -39.54 -7.04 21.67
CA ILE A 442 -38.76 -8.06 20.97
C ILE A 442 -38.95 -7.94 19.46
N MET A 443 -37.93 -8.32 18.70
CA MET A 443 -37.94 -8.42 17.25
C MET A 443 -37.99 -9.90 16.85
N LEU A 444 -38.95 -10.26 16.01
CA LEU A 444 -39.06 -11.61 15.46
C LEU A 444 -38.43 -11.65 14.07
N TYR A 445 -37.41 -12.48 13.89
CA TYR A 445 -36.72 -12.65 12.61
C TYR A 445 -37.27 -13.84 11.81
N ARG A 446 -37.90 -14.80 12.48
CA ARG A 446 -38.45 -16.00 11.85
C ARG A 446 -39.88 -16.25 12.30
N GLN A 447 -40.74 -16.56 11.34
CA GLN A 447 -42.08 -17.10 11.59
C GLN A 447 -42.35 -18.29 10.66
N PRO A 448 -42.95 -19.39 11.16
CA PRO A 448 -43.29 -19.65 12.57
C PRO A 448 -42.04 -19.90 13.43
N LEU A 449 -42.13 -19.62 14.74
CA LEU A 449 -41.07 -19.94 15.70
C LEU A 449 -40.92 -21.46 15.86
N GLN A 450 -39.68 -21.93 15.90
CA GLN A 450 -39.28 -23.30 16.11
C GLN A 450 -38.85 -23.48 17.56
N PHE A 451 -39.74 -24.04 18.37
CA PHE A 451 -39.47 -24.37 19.77
C PHE A 451 -38.64 -25.65 19.88
N SER A 452 -37.92 -25.80 20.99
CA SER A 452 -37.07 -26.95 21.28
C SER A 452 -37.88 -28.20 21.61
N ASP A 453 -37.33 -29.38 21.33
CA ASP A 453 -37.97 -30.67 21.63
C ASP A 453 -38.18 -30.92 23.14
N GLN A 454 -37.48 -30.14 23.99
CA GLN A 454 -37.61 -30.19 25.45
C GLN A 454 -38.69 -29.26 26.00
N PHE A 455 -39.35 -28.50 25.12
CA PHE A 455 -40.30 -27.49 25.51
C PHE A 455 -41.55 -28.11 26.15
N GLY A 456 -41.88 -27.69 27.38
CA GLY A 456 -42.95 -28.31 28.18
C GLY A 456 -42.57 -29.62 28.90
N HIS A 457 -41.35 -30.15 28.66
CA HIS A 457 -40.82 -31.37 29.28
C HIS A 457 -39.68 -31.10 30.29
N ARG A 458 -39.29 -29.84 30.48
CA ARG A 458 -38.27 -29.44 31.48
C ARG A 458 -38.87 -29.42 32.89
N GLU A 459 -38.18 -30.03 33.84
CA GLU A 459 -38.47 -29.89 35.27
C GLU A 459 -38.18 -28.44 35.70
N GLY A 460 -39.19 -27.75 36.21
CA GLY A 460 -39.10 -26.33 36.60
C GLY A 460 -40.44 -25.63 36.56
N SER A 461 -40.47 -24.40 37.07
CA SER A 461 -41.62 -23.52 36.97
C SER A 461 -41.89 -23.12 35.51
N VAL A 462 -43.14 -22.78 35.19
CA VAL A 462 -43.51 -22.24 33.87
C VAL A 462 -42.66 -21.02 33.48
N LEU A 463 -42.24 -20.21 34.46
CA LEU A 463 -41.35 -19.07 34.24
C LEU A 463 -39.95 -19.51 33.79
N GLU A 464 -39.33 -20.47 34.48
CA GLU A 464 -38.01 -21.01 34.11
C GLU A 464 -38.05 -21.66 32.73
N ASN A 465 -39.11 -22.41 32.42
CA ASN A 465 -39.30 -23.03 31.13
C ASN A 465 -39.50 -22.01 30.00
N SER A 466 -40.24 -20.92 30.27
CA SER A 466 -40.45 -19.82 29.32
C SER A 466 -39.16 -19.03 29.05
N VAL A 467 -38.39 -18.72 30.10
CA VAL A 467 -37.11 -18.02 29.99
C VAL A 467 -36.08 -18.86 29.23
N ALA A 468 -35.97 -20.15 29.56
CA ALA A 468 -35.06 -21.07 28.89
C ALA A 468 -35.41 -21.22 27.40
N GLU A 469 -36.69 -21.26 27.06
CA GLU A 469 -37.12 -21.38 25.67
C GLU A 469 -36.87 -20.11 24.87
N ILE A 470 -37.21 -18.93 25.41
CA ILE A 470 -36.94 -17.67 24.71
C ILE A 470 -35.43 -17.42 24.60
N ALA A 471 -34.63 -17.84 25.59
CA ALA A 471 -33.17 -17.83 25.48
C ALA A 471 -32.67 -18.74 24.35
N GLN A 472 -33.28 -19.91 24.15
CA GLN A 472 -32.97 -20.81 23.02
C GLN A 472 -33.39 -20.20 21.68
N LEU A 473 -34.55 -19.54 21.60
CA LEU A 473 -34.99 -18.82 20.42
C LEU A 473 -34.05 -17.64 20.07
N GLN A 474 -33.50 -16.98 21.09
CA GLN A 474 -32.47 -15.95 20.91
C GLN A 474 -31.14 -16.55 20.43
N ALA A 475 -30.69 -17.65 21.03
CA ALA A 475 -29.45 -18.34 20.65
C ALA A 475 -29.51 -18.94 19.23
N THR A 476 -30.66 -19.49 18.85
CA THR A 476 -30.94 -19.97 17.48
C THR A 476 -31.25 -18.82 16.51
N GLY A 477 -31.35 -17.60 17.03
CA GLY A 477 -31.43 -16.41 16.19
C GLY A 477 -32.79 -16.12 15.59
N GLN A 478 -33.84 -16.73 16.13
CA GLN A 478 -35.22 -16.59 15.66
C GLN A 478 -35.88 -15.30 16.15
N LEU A 479 -35.37 -14.75 17.26
CA LEU A 479 -35.77 -13.46 17.82
C LEU A 479 -34.57 -12.75 18.45
N ASP A 480 -34.69 -11.45 18.69
CA ASP A 480 -33.78 -10.70 19.56
C ASP A 480 -34.56 -9.67 20.38
N ILE A 481 -33.92 -9.19 21.44
CA ILE A 481 -34.50 -8.27 22.42
C ILE A 481 -34.04 -6.87 22.09
N ARG A 482 -35.00 -5.94 21.96
CA ARG A 482 -34.67 -4.53 21.80
C ARG A 482 -34.15 -4.00 23.12
N THR A 483 -32.94 -3.47 23.10
CA THR A 483 -32.29 -2.87 24.27
C THR A 483 -31.71 -1.52 23.91
N ASP A 484 -31.78 -0.61 24.86
CA ASP A 484 -31.16 0.72 24.87
C ASP A 484 -29.75 0.69 25.50
N LEU A 485 -29.11 -0.48 25.55
CA LEU A 485 -27.76 -0.62 26.09
C LEU A 485 -26.77 0.25 25.31
N THR A 486 -25.97 1.00 26.05
CA THR A 486 -24.85 1.78 25.54
C THR A 486 -23.53 1.14 25.95
N VAL A 487 -22.51 1.39 25.14
CA VAL A 487 -21.11 1.14 25.47
C VAL A 487 -20.35 2.45 25.39
N THR A 488 -19.30 2.57 26.20
CA THR A 488 -18.41 3.72 26.15
C THR A 488 -17.07 3.32 25.57
N PHE A 489 -16.68 3.90 24.43
CA PHE A 489 -15.32 3.82 23.92
C PHE A 489 -14.46 4.95 24.51
N THR A 490 -13.25 4.62 24.95
CA THR A 490 -12.25 5.57 25.44
C THR A 490 -10.95 5.36 24.67
N GLY A 491 -10.43 6.42 24.07
CA GLY A 491 -9.23 6.33 23.23
C GLY A 491 -9.10 7.53 22.30
N ASP A 492 -8.36 7.38 21.21
CA ASP A 492 -8.08 8.45 20.25
C ASP A 492 -9.36 9.05 19.65
N ARG A 493 -9.56 10.38 19.79
CA ARG A 493 -10.73 11.11 19.30
C ARG A 493 -11.08 10.85 17.84
N ARG A 494 -10.11 10.57 16.97
CA ARG A 494 -10.34 10.32 15.55
C ARG A 494 -10.92 8.94 15.33
N VAL A 495 -10.40 7.94 16.05
CA VAL A 495 -10.99 6.60 16.11
C VAL A 495 -12.41 6.71 16.63
N LEU A 496 -12.62 7.48 17.70
CA LEU A 496 -13.96 7.73 18.24
C LEU A 496 -14.88 8.43 17.23
N ALA A 497 -14.39 9.38 16.43
CA ALA A 497 -15.21 10.01 15.39
C ALA A 497 -15.68 9.01 14.33
N ASP A 498 -14.79 8.12 13.87
CA ASP A 498 -15.16 7.06 12.92
C ASP A 498 -16.07 6.00 13.55
N LEU A 499 -15.86 5.66 14.83
CA LEU A 499 -16.76 4.78 15.59
C LEU A 499 -18.15 5.40 15.80
N ASP A 500 -18.25 6.71 16.00
CA ASP A 500 -19.53 7.44 16.07
C ASP A 500 -20.24 7.39 14.71
N VAL A 501 -19.53 7.64 13.61
CA VAL A 501 -20.08 7.49 12.25
C VAL A 501 -20.54 6.06 12.01
N LEU A 502 -19.76 5.05 12.40
CA LEU A 502 -20.10 3.65 12.28
C LEU A 502 -21.37 3.31 13.09
N ALA A 503 -21.45 3.76 14.33
CA ALA A 503 -22.59 3.55 15.22
C ALA A 503 -23.88 4.20 14.68
N ARG A 504 -23.80 5.44 14.17
CA ARG A 504 -24.93 6.14 13.54
C ARG A 504 -25.47 5.44 12.29
N HIS A 505 -24.67 4.58 11.66
CA HIS A 505 -25.06 3.77 10.50
C HIS A 505 -25.24 2.29 10.87
N GLY A 506 -25.62 2.01 12.12
CA GLY A 506 -25.98 0.66 12.57
C GLY A 506 -24.83 -0.34 12.57
N TYR A 507 -23.58 0.14 12.65
CA TYR A 507 -22.38 -0.71 12.57
C TYR A 507 -22.29 -1.52 11.27
N GLY A 508 -22.80 -0.98 10.17
CA GLY A 508 -22.73 -1.61 8.84
C GLY A 508 -23.82 -2.66 8.59
N GLU A 509 -24.86 -2.68 9.42
CA GLU A 509 -26.03 -3.55 9.29
C GLU A 509 -27.32 -2.84 9.75
N ASP A 510 -28.47 -3.33 9.29
CA ASP A 510 -29.79 -2.88 9.71
C ASP A 510 -30.31 -3.70 10.90
N ALA A 511 -31.50 -3.37 11.42
CA ALA A 511 -32.11 -4.07 12.54
C ALA A 511 -32.45 -5.56 12.28
N PHE A 512 -32.32 -6.03 11.03
CA PHE A 512 -32.58 -7.39 10.59
C PHE A 512 -31.28 -8.14 10.18
N GLY A 513 -30.11 -7.50 10.32
CA GLY A 513 -28.82 -8.08 9.97
C GLY A 513 -28.46 -7.98 8.48
N ASN A 514 -29.20 -7.19 7.69
CA ASN A 514 -28.82 -6.95 6.31
C ASN A 514 -27.68 -5.94 6.24
N ASN A 515 -26.75 -6.15 5.32
CA ASN A 515 -25.61 -5.27 5.14
C ASN A 515 -26.07 -3.87 4.70
N VAL A 516 -25.64 -2.85 5.44
CA VAL A 516 -25.82 -1.44 5.08
C VAL A 516 -24.55 -0.93 4.41
N VAL A 517 -24.72 -0.12 3.38
CA VAL A 517 -23.60 0.52 2.67
C VAL A 517 -22.90 1.48 3.63
N LEU A 518 -21.61 1.22 3.88
CA LEU A 518 -20.81 2.09 4.76
C LEU A 518 -20.68 3.51 4.16
N PRO A 519 -20.74 4.57 4.99
CA PRO A 519 -20.52 5.94 4.56
C PRO A 519 -19.19 6.13 3.83
N LYS A 520 -19.11 7.17 2.98
CA LYS A 520 -17.88 7.48 2.23
C LYS A 520 -16.67 7.69 3.17
N ALA A 521 -16.90 8.26 4.36
CA ALA A 521 -15.89 8.44 5.39
C ALA A 521 -15.22 7.12 5.83
N LEU A 522 -15.95 6.00 5.81
CA LEU A 522 -15.46 4.68 6.21
C LEU A 522 -15.16 3.77 5.00
N SER A 523 -14.89 4.36 3.82
CA SER A 523 -14.67 3.59 2.59
C SER A 523 -13.41 2.72 2.61
N TYR A 524 -12.43 3.04 3.47
CA TYR A 524 -11.23 2.24 3.67
C TYR A 524 -11.54 0.85 4.28
N LEU A 525 -12.68 0.70 4.95
CA LEU A 525 -13.15 -0.60 5.46
C LEU A 525 -13.74 -1.51 4.37
N ARG A 526 -13.84 -1.07 3.12
CA ARG A 526 -14.37 -1.89 2.02
C ARG A 526 -13.31 -2.79 1.37
N ARG A 527 -12.03 -2.56 1.69
CA ARG A 527 -10.91 -3.36 1.18
C ARG A 527 -10.76 -4.67 1.92
#